data_AF-A0A6L8DPV7-F1
#
_entry.id   AF-A0A6L8DPV7-F1
#
_cell.length_a   1.000
_cell.length_b   1.000
_cell.length_c   1.000
_cell.angle_alpha   90.00
_cell.angle_beta   90.00
_cell.angle_gamma   90.00
#
_symmetry.space_group_name_H-M   'P 1'
#
loop_
_entity.id
_entity.type
_entity.pdbx_description
1 polymer ?
#
loop_
_entity_poly.entity_id
_entity_poly.type
_entity_poly.pdbx_seq_one_letter_code
_entity_poly.pdbx_strand_id
1 'polypeptide(L)'
;MSLRAMGLKPIRACAVISSGATSKAVFFRMHNRNDPFAEQYFDRRHGGHASLTFNGNFGILYHGTGSVRWVISVCCFIVLSAAQAKGQERREPVQIEEAGSFRATGVDEVFDLAESVRLKHGNTVLTSDRVNYDRLKGIVHLYGNVRMIRGTTTLTADAAVYYEQDQRAIGAGQVRLDDALDGVVLTGNRMVFTQDPHRAVATGKPNMTWGQNESKINIEGFRLEYFFTETNSLLKALAMESVIVVDEGEGVTIYCDHAEYYKATDSARFSGDPRLVKRLEGADGEIVATGKGMAYAFEDRTADVFDSVSVVKGTLEGICDTLRFDSEGQQIDLLGNPVIRSVHSEITGDEIILEMEDGEVARALVTGNARGSYTAEEQEGTNLADDLADRTAGQADNQTDQSDQTDQADQTDQADQEGQAGQAGRSTIEGRSMIVDFEGESVRMITAQGNAVSTYNPSALESGPTGHNVVRAKEIVIELNEGEPVKVNADGGVDGSYLNPDDEDGNR
;
A
#
# COMPACT_ATOMS: atom_id res chain seq x y z
N MET A 1 -24.66 -37.52 37.43
CA MET A 1 -23.25 -37.83 37.75
C MET A 1 -22.43 -36.58 37.44
N SER A 2 -21.76 -36.06 38.46
CA SER A 2 -21.04 -34.79 38.47
C SER A 2 -19.69 -34.91 37.77
N LEU A 3 -19.38 -34.00 36.84
CA LEU A 3 -18.03 -33.77 36.32
C LEU A 3 -17.62 -32.35 36.69
N ARG A 4 -16.65 -32.27 37.61
CA ARG A 4 -16.06 -31.05 38.13
C ARG A 4 -15.18 -30.39 37.06
N ALA A 5 -15.47 -29.11 36.82
CA ALA A 5 -14.58 -28.17 36.16
C ALA A 5 -13.39 -27.82 37.07
N MET A 6 -12.17 -27.90 36.55
CA MET A 6 -10.99 -27.27 37.13
C MET A 6 -10.75 -25.93 36.42
N GLY A 7 -11.00 -24.83 37.14
CA GLY A 7 -10.64 -23.49 36.73
C GLY A 7 -9.19 -23.17 37.12
N LEU A 8 -8.40 -22.72 36.15
CA LEU A 8 -7.13 -22.04 36.36
C LEU A 8 -7.36 -20.53 36.20
N LYS A 9 -7.01 -19.77 37.25
CA LYS A 9 -7.10 -18.31 37.31
C LYS A 9 -5.91 -17.66 36.59
N PRO A 10 -6.10 -16.54 35.86
CA PRO A 10 -5.01 -15.69 35.42
C PRO A 10 -4.51 -14.78 36.55
N ILE A 11 -3.19 -14.70 36.73
CA ILE A 11 -2.53 -13.74 37.60
C ILE A 11 -2.46 -12.40 36.86
N ARG A 12 -3.22 -11.41 37.35
CA ARG A 12 -3.04 -9.99 37.00
C ARG A 12 -1.89 -9.42 37.84
N ALA A 13 -0.82 -8.97 37.20
CA ALA A 13 0.09 -8.00 37.77
C ALA A 13 -0.19 -6.65 37.09
N CYS A 14 -0.82 -5.76 37.84
CA CYS A 14 -1.03 -4.36 37.47
C CYS A 14 0.19 -3.58 37.97
N ALA A 15 0.96 -2.97 37.08
CA ALA A 15 1.95 -1.96 37.43
C ALA A 15 1.60 -0.69 36.65
N VAL A 16 0.98 0.26 37.33
CA VAL A 16 0.81 1.63 36.87
C VAL A 16 2.13 2.35 37.13
N ILE A 17 2.82 2.77 36.07
CA ILE A 17 3.84 3.81 36.13
C ILE A 17 3.48 4.83 35.05
N SER A 18 2.88 5.94 35.47
CA SER A 18 2.80 7.15 34.66
C SER A 18 4.11 7.93 34.81
N SER A 19 4.79 8.19 33.70
CA SER A 19 5.66 9.38 33.58
C SER A 19 5.82 9.68 32.09
N GLY A 20 5.32 10.84 31.67
CA GLY A 20 5.44 11.32 30.30
C GLY A 20 6.89 11.68 29.95
N ALA A 21 7.30 11.32 28.74
CA ALA A 21 8.25 12.05 27.93
C ALA A 21 8.21 11.48 26.51
N THR A 22 7.94 12.36 25.55
CA THR A 22 8.05 12.18 24.10
C THR A 22 9.31 11.40 23.71
N SER A 23 9.16 10.28 23.02
CA SER A 23 10.27 9.59 22.35
C SER A 23 10.16 9.78 20.84
N LYS A 24 10.97 10.68 20.30
CA LYS A 24 11.31 10.69 18.86
C LYS A 24 12.08 9.40 18.57
N ALA A 25 11.59 8.58 17.64
CA ALA A 25 12.34 7.45 17.12
C ALA A 25 13.55 7.98 16.32
N VAL A 26 14.77 7.73 16.82
CA VAL A 26 16.01 7.95 16.07
C VAL A 26 16.38 6.61 15.44
N PHE A 27 16.26 6.52 14.11
CA PHE A 27 16.71 5.36 13.34
C PHE A 27 18.24 5.26 13.38
N PHE A 28 18.77 4.19 13.97
CA PHE A 28 20.18 3.84 13.86
C PHE A 28 20.39 2.99 12.59
N ARG A 29 21.06 3.58 11.60
CA ARG A 29 21.55 2.89 10.40
C ARG A 29 22.84 2.14 10.75
N MET A 30 22.79 0.82 10.90
CA MET A 30 24.01 0.01 10.97
C MET A 30 24.57 -0.16 9.54
N HIS A 31 25.77 0.37 9.29
CA HIS A 31 26.54 0.08 8.08
C HIS A 31 27.41 -1.15 8.32
N ASN A 32 27.17 -2.20 7.54
CA ASN A 32 28.08 -3.33 7.44
C ASN A 32 29.14 -3.00 6.37
N ARG A 33 30.36 -2.63 6.81
CA ARG A 33 31.50 -2.43 5.91
C ARG A 33 32.11 -3.80 5.60
N ASN A 34 31.84 -4.32 4.41
CA ASN A 34 32.69 -5.25 3.66
C ASN A 34 32.08 -5.43 2.24
N ASP A 35 32.29 -4.43 1.39
CA ASP A 35 32.04 -4.52 -0.06
C ASP A 35 33.32 -4.02 -0.77
N PRO A 36 34.01 -4.85 -1.57
CA PRO A 36 35.29 -4.47 -2.17
C PRO A 36 35.18 -3.67 -3.49
N PHE A 37 34.04 -3.06 -3.83
CA PHE A 37 33.94 -2.17 -4.99
C PHE A 37 33.12 -0.89 -4.70
N ALA A 38 33.66 0.00 -3.86
CA ALA A 38 33.15 1.36 -3.71
C ALA A 38 34.28 2.37 -3.46
N GLU A 39 35.09 2.64 -4.49
CA GLU A 39 35.93 3.85 -4.53
C GLU A 39 35.71 4.55 -5.88
N GLN A 40 34.87 5.58 -5.88
CA GLN A 40 35.16 6.91 -6.44
C GLN A 40 33.91 7.79 -6.31
N TYR A 41 34.14 9.06 -5.97
CA TYR A 41 33.18 10.13 -5.65
C TYR A 41 32.64 10.13 -4.21
N PHE A 42 33.34 10.84 -3.32
CA PHE A 42 32.90 12.15 -2.81
C PHE A 42 33.78 12.57 -1.62
N ASP A 43 34.56 13.64 -1.81
CA ASP A 43 35.21 14.40 -0.73
C ASP A 43 34.50 15.77 -0.66
N ARG A 44 33.87 16.08 0.48
CA ARG A 44 34.20 17.23 1.33
C ARG A 44 33.10 17.62 2.33
N ARG A 45 33.58 17.74 3.57
CA ARG A 45 33.31 18.75 4.62
C ARG A 45 32.34 18.47 5.79
N HIS A 46 32.94 18.71 6.97
CA HIS A 46 32.42 19.03 8.32
C HIS A 46 31.77 17.87 9.08
N GLY A 47 32.17 17.49 10.31
CA GLY A 47 33.01 18.11 11.34
C GLY A 47 32.23 18.15 12.66
N GLY A 48 32.64 17.39 13.68
CA GLY A 48 32.05 17.48 15.03
C GLY A 48 32.22 16.24 15.90
N HIS A 49 33.24 16.23 16.76
CA HIS A 49 33.42 15.29 17.87
C HIS A 49 32.53 15.68 19.06
N ALA A 50 31.98 14.69 19.78
CA ALA A 50 31.66 14.81 21.19
C ALA A 50 31.78 13.46 21.90
N SER A 51 32.68 13.38 22.88
CA SER A 51 32.85 12.28 23.82
C SER A 51 32.24 12.66 25.17
N LEU A 52 31.46 11.77 25.79
CA LEU A 52 30.96 11.93 27.16
C LEU A 52 31.15 10.62 27.94
N THR A 53 32.10 10.65 28.87
CA THR A 53 32.33 9.70 29.96
C THR A 53 31.32 9.90 31.07
N PHE A 54 30.77 8.82 31.64
CA PHE A 54 29.97 8.86 32.87
C PHE A 54 30.70 8.12 34.00
N ASN A 55 30.97 8.84 35.08
CA ASN A 55 31.48 8.35 36.36
C ASN A 55 30.32 8.38 37.37
N GLY A 56 30.13 7.32 38.14
CA GLY A 56 29.09 7.27 39.17
C GLY A 56 29.35 6.19 40.21
N ASN A 57 30.00 6.58 41.30
CA ASN A 57 30.15 5.82 42.55
C ASN A 57 28.79 5.68 43.26
N PHE A 58 28.42 4.48 43.69
CA PHE A 58 27.52 4.28 44.84
C PHE A 58 28.00 3.10 45.67
N GLY A 59 28.45 3.39 46.90
CA GLY A 59 28.71 2.40 47.94
C GLY A 59 27.48 2.24 48.83
N ILE A 60 27.22 1.01 49.28
CA ILE A 60 26.28 0.70 50.36
C ILE A 60 27.00 -0.26 51.32
N LEU A 61 27.13 0.18 52.57
CA LEU A 61 27.60 -0.57 53.73
C LEU A 61 26.47 -1.43 54.29
N TYR A 62 26.76 -2.71 54.57
CA TYR A 62 26.03 -3.50 55.57
C TYR A 62 27.02 -4.25 56.45
N HIS A 63 26.96 -3.98 57.76
CA HIS A 63 27.58 -4.78 58.81
C HIS A 63 26.60 -5.90 59.23
N GLY A 64 27.10 -7.12 59.35
CA GLY A 64 26.36 -8.25 59.91
C GLY A 64 27.32 -9.40 60.22
N THR A 65 27.61 -9.58 61.50
CA THR A 65 28.54 -10.56 62.09
C THR A 65 28.11 -12.01 61.88
N GLY A 66 29.06 -12.90 61.56
CA GLY A 66 28.82 -14.34 61.54
C GLY A 66 30.03 -15.13 61.02
N SER A 67 30.88 -15.56 61.94
CA SER A 67 32.13 -16.30 61.73
C SER A 67 31.92 -17.78 61.38
N VAL A 68 32.57 -18.28 60.31
CA VAL A 68 33.15 -19.64 60.24
C VAL A 68 34.40 -19.64 59.34
N ARG A 69 35.49 -20.19 59.87
CA ARG A 69 36.82 -20.35 59.29
C ARG A 69 36.82 -21.44 58.22
N TRP A 70 37.57 -21.28 57.13
CA TRP A 70 38.40 -22.35 56.57
C TRP A 70 39.70 -21.80 55.97
N VAL A 71 40.73 -22.61 56.15
CA VAL A 71 42.16 -22.36 56.01
C VAL A 71 42.61 -22.59 54.57
N ILE A 72 43.58 -21.78 54.16
CA ILE A 72 44.37 -21.81 52.92
C ILE A 72 45.03 -23.18 52.69
N SER A 73 44.98 -23.74 51.47
CA SER A 73 46.19 -24.28 50.81
C SER A 73 46.00 -24.67 49.34
N VAL A 74 46.70 -23.93 48.47
CA VAL A 74 47.49 -24.36 47.30
C VAL A 74 46.93 -25.46 46.39
N CYS A 75 46.59 -25.07 45.16
CA CYS A 75 46.91 -25.84 43.95
C CYS A 75 47.10 -24.87 42.77
N CYS A 76 48.37 -24.58 42.45
CA CYS A 76 48.77 -24.09 41.14
C CYS A 76 48.42 -25.15 40.09
N PHE A 77 47.35 -24.94 39.33
CA PHE A 77 47.22 -25.52 37.99
C PHE A 77 47.22 -24.37 37.00
N ILE A 78 48.36 -24.19 36.35
CA ILE A 78 48.48 -23.48 35.09
C ILE A 78 47.63 -24.29 34.10
N VAL A 79 46.38 -23.90 33.91
CA VAL A 79 45.63 -24.32 32.72
C VAL A 79 46.19 -23.47 31.59
N LEU A 80 47.19 -24.02 30.88
CA LEU A 80 47.42 -23.64 29.50
C LEU A 80 46.09 -23.86 28.79
N SER A 81 45.33 -22.79 28.59
CA SER A 81 44.26 -22.77 27.60
C SER A 81 44.95 -22.96 26.25
N ALA A 82 45.12 -24.21 25.85
CA ALA A 82 45.25 -24.51 24.44
C ALA A 82 44.02 -23.87 23.80
N ALA A 83 44.24 -22.76 23.10
CA ALA A 83 43.26 -22.22 22.18
C ALA A 83 42.86 -23.40 21.31
N GLN A 84 41.68 -23.98 21.57
CA GLN A 84 41.04 -24.85 20.61
C GLN A 84 40.92 -23.97 19.37
N ALA A 85 41.79 -24.22 18.40
CA ALA A 85 41.55 -23.81 17.04
C ALA A 85 40.10 -24.24 16.78
N LYS A 86 39.20 -23.25 16.63
CA LYS A 86 37.85 -23.50 16.17
C LYS A 86 38.02 -24.37 14.94
N GLY A 87 37.66 -25.65 15.07
CA GLY A 87 37.80 -26.59 13.98
C GLY A 87 37.13 -25.97 12.78
N GLN A 88 37.86 -25.84 11.67
CA GLN A 88 37.21 -25.75 10.38
C GLN A 88 36.25 -26.94 10.35
N GLU A 89 34.96 -26.67 10.42
CA GLU A 89 33.94 -27.68 10.11
C GLU A 89 34.39 -28.34 8.81
N ARG A 90 34.65 -29.64 8.85
CA ARG A 90 34.91 -30.41 7.65
C ARG A 90 33.62 -30.35 6.84
N ARG A 91 33.51 -29.36 5.95
CA ARG A 91 32.43 -29.27 4.98
C ARG A 91 32.60 -30.46 4.03
N GLU A 92 31.50 -31.16 3.78
CA GLU A 92 31.52 -32.34 2.94
C GLU A 92 31.98 -31.93 1.53
N PRO A 93 32.98 -32.58 0.94
CA PRO A 93 33.43 -32.20 -0.39
C PRO A 93 32.36 -32.53 -1.44
N VAL A 94 32.39 -31.82 -2.57
CA VAL A 94 31.59 -32.22 -3.73
C VAL A 94 32.08 -33.60 -4.23
N GLN A 95 31.17 -34.55 -4.31
CA GLN A 95 31.39 -35.91 -4.80
C GLN A 95 30.94 -35.99 -6.25
N ILE A 96 31.80 -36.53 -7.12
CA ILE A 96 31.45 -36.86 -8.50
C ILE A 96 30.84 -38.27 -8.47
N GLU A 97 29.54 -38.38 -8.69
CA GLU A 97 28.84 -39.68 -8.66
C GLU A 97 28.81 -40.32 -10.05
N GLU A 98 28.59 -39.52 -11.12
CA GLU A 98 28.50 -40.02 -12.50
C GLU A 98 29.11 -39.01 -13.49
N ALA A 99 29.82 -39.52 -14.51
CA ALA A 99 30.25 -38.80 -15.71
C ALA A 99 30.65 -39.82 -16.79
N GLY A 100 30.19 -39.65 -18.04
CA GLY A 100 30.62 -40.50 -19.15
C GLY A 100 32.06 -40.20 -19.60
N SER A 101 32.52 -38.96 -19.43
CA SER A 101 33.91 -38.55 -19.66
C SER A 101 34.48 -37.82 -18.45
N PHE A 102 35.72 -38.16 -18.07
CA PHE A 102 36.46 -37.54 -16.97
C PHE A 102 37.89 -37.19 -17.43
N ARG A 103 38.26 -35.92 -17.37
CA ARG A 103 39.63 -35.44 -17.62
C ARG A 103 40.12 -34.60 -16.46
N ALA A 104 41.28 -34.93 -15.92
CA ALA A 104 41.90 -34.17 -14.83
C ALA A 104 43.17 -33.48 -15.32
N THR A 105 43.35 -32.19 -15.02
CA THR A 105 44.65 -31.53 -15.16
C THR A 105 45.47 -31.80 -13.90
N GLY A 106 46.61 -32.47 -14.02
CA GLY A 106 47.41 -32.91 -12.87
C GLY A 106 48.09 -31.80 -12.06
N VAL A 107 47.98 -30.52 -12.46
CA VAL A 107 48.67 -29.38 -11.81
C VAL A 107 47.72 -28.53 -10.97
N ASP A 108 46.48 -28.34 -11.43
CA ASP A 108 45.54 -27.36 -10.84
C ASP A 108 44.29 -28.01 -10.19
N GLU A 109 44.24 -29.34 -10.07
CA GLU A 109 43.05 -30.14 -9.67
C GLU A 109 41.74 -29.71 -10.35
N VAL A 110 41.84 -29.33 -11.62
CA VAL A 110 40.68 -29.03 -12.46
C VAL A 110 40.18 -30.31 -13.13
N PHE A 111 38.89 -30.59 -12.97
CA PHE A 111 38.20 -31.71 -13.60
C PHE A 111 37.24 -31.22 -14.68
N ASP A 112 37.42 -31.70 -15.91
CA ASP A 112 36.50 -31.52 -17.03
C ASP A 112 35.68 -32.82 -17.18
N LEU A 113 34.39 -32.72 -16.87
CA LEU A 113 33.45 -33.83 -16.86
C LEU A 113 32.42 -33.60 -17.95
N ALA A 114 32.07 -34.64 -18.71
CA ALA A 114 31.07 -34.54 -19.77
C ALA A 114 30.21 -35.81 -19.83
N GLU A 115 29.14 -35.75 -20.64
CA GLU A 115 28.20 -36.84 -20.90
C GLU A 115 27.39 -37.19 -19.64
N SER A 116 26.34 -36.41 -19.38
CA SER A 116 25.40 -36.59 -18.25
C SER A 116 26.10 -36.66 -16.90
N VAL A 117 26.60 -35.51 -16.44
CA VAL A 117 27.35 -35.41 -15.17
C VAL A 117 26.38 -35.32 -14.00
N ARG A 118 26.68 -36.07 -12.93
CA ARG A 118 25.97 -35.99 -11.65
C ARG A 118 26.96 -35.81 -10.49
N LEU A 119 26.77 -34.73 -9.75
CA LEU A 119 27.54 -34.40 -8.55
C LEU A 119 26.63 -34.38 -7.33
N LYS A 120 27.21 -34.61 -6.16
CA LYS A 120 26.51 -34.54 -4.87
C LYS A 120 27.34 -33.80 -3.83
N HIS A 121 26.70 -32.90 -3.12
CA HIS A 121 27.28 -32.17 -1.99
C HIS A 121 26.26 -32.12 -0.85
N GLY A 122 26.46 -32.93 0.19
CA GLY A 122 25.47 -33.14 1.24
C GLY A 122 24.13 -33.62 0.68
N ASN A 123 23.08 -32.84 0.93
CA ASN A 123 21.72 -33.08 0.44
C ASN A 123 21.43 -32.42 -0.93
N THR A 124 22.44 -31.80 -1.55
CA THR A 124 22.31 -31.11 -2.84
C THR A 124 22.82 -32.03 -3.94
N VAL A 125 22.01 -32.25 -4.98
CA VAL A 125 22.38 -32.99 -6.18
C VAL A 125 22.45 -32.00 -7.34
N LEU A 126 23.56 -31.99 -8.06
CA LEU A 126 23.79 -31.15 -9.24
C LEU A 126 23.91 -32.06 -10.48
N THR A 127 23.22 -31.72 -11.55
CA THR A 127 23.28 -32.43 -12.84
C THR A 127 23.41 -31.44 -13.98
N SER A 128 24.15 -31.83 -15.03
CA SER A 128 24.33 -31.04 -16.26
C SER A 128 25.00 -31.86 -17.36
N ASP A 129 25.05 -31.34 -18.58
CA ASP A 129 25.71 -32.01 -19.71
C ASP A 129 27.25 -31.99 -19.58
N ARG A 130 27.80 -30.88 -19.07
CA ARG A 130 29.24 -30.69 -18.85
C ARG A 130 29.53 -29.93 -17.56
N VAL A 131 30.60 -30.31 -16.88
CA VAL A 131 31.10 -29.62 -15.69
C VAL A 131 32.60 -29.31 -15.83
N ASN A 132 32.99 -28.11 -15.43
CA ASN A 132 34.36 -27.79 -15.07
C ASN A 132 34.45 -27.55 -13.57
N TYR A 133 35.13 -28.44 -12.83
CA TYR A 133 35.25 -28.36 -11.38
C TYR A 133 36.70 -28.02 -10.99
N ASP A 134 36.90 -26.82 -10.47
CA ASP A 134 38.13 -26.42 -9.80
C ASP A 134 38.02 -26.80 -8.31
N ARG A 135 38.61 -27.95 -7.96
CA ARG A 135 38.50 -28.50 -6.60
C ARG A 135 39.28 -27.70 -5.57
N LEU A 136 40.41 -27.10 -5.96
CA LEU A 136 41.20 -26.27 -5.05
C LEU A 136 40.44 -25.01 -4.65
N LYS A 137 39.69 -24.41 -5.58
CA LYS A 137 38.83 -23.24 -5.31
C LYS A 137 37.44 -23.60 -4.80
N GLY A 138 37.01 -24.85 -4.94
CA GLY A 138 35.64 -25.28 -4.61
C GLY A 138 34.59 -24.64 -5.53
N ILE A 139 34.92 -24.46 -6.82
CA ILE A 139 34.03 -23.81 -7.80
C ILE A 139 33.67 -24.82 -8.89
N VAL A 140 32.37 -25.05 -9.05
CA VAL A 140 31.81 -25.94 -10.07
C VAL A 140 31.10 -25.10 -11.11
N HIS A 141 31.60 -25.10 -12.34
CA HIS A 141 30.92 -24.52 -13.50
C HIS A 141 30.11 -25.61 -14.21
N LEU A 142 28.81 -25.42 -14.36
CA LEU A 142 27.88 -26.35 -14.99
C LEU A 142 27.32 -25.76 -16.27
N TYR A 143 27.23 -26.57 -17.33
CA TYR A 143 26.77 -26.14 -18.65
C TYR A 143 25.82 -27.18 -19.26
N GLY A 144 24.70 -26.69 -19.81
CA GLY A 144 23.71 -27.50 -20.49
C GLY A 144 22.82 -28.27 -19.52
N ASN A 145 21.50 -28.13 -19.67
CA ASN A 145 20.48 -28.83 -18.88
C ASN A 145 20.78 -28.83 -17.38
N VAL A 146 21.22 -27.69 -16.83
CA VAL A 146 21.63 -27.61 -15.43
C VAL A 146 20.40 -27.82 -14.56
N ARG A 147 20.51 -28.74 -13.61
CA ARG A 147 19.49 -28.98 -12.59
C ARG A 147 20.14 -29.24 -11.24
N MET A 148 19.76 -28.43 -10.25
CA MET A 148 20.12 -28.55 -8.85
C MET A 148 18.88 -28.93 -8.05
N ILE A 149 18.95 -30.01 -7.27
CA ILE A 149 17.86 -30.47 -6.40
C ILE A 149 18.35 -30.44 -4.95
N ARG A 150 17.57 -29.84 -4.05
CA ARG A 150 17.82 -29.83 -2.61
C ARG A 150 16.49 -29.85 -1.87
N GLY A 151 16.24 -30.94 -1.12
CA GLY A 151 14.97 -31.11 -0.41
C GLY A 151 13.77 -31.03 -1.37
N THR A 152 12.88 -30.07 -1.15
CA THR A 152 11.71 -29.77 -1.99
C THR A 152 11.99 -28.75 -3.10
N THR A 153 13.17 -28.15 -3.12
CA THR A 153 13.53 -27.10 -4.07
C THR A 153 14.28 -27.67 -5.27
N THR A 154 13.86 -27.29 -6.48
CA THR A 154 14.55 -27.59 -7.73
C THR A 154 14.91 -26.29 -8.45
N LEU A 155 16.18 -26.07 -8.76
CA LEU A 155 16.64 -24.98 -9.64
C LEU A 155 17.09 -25.58 -10.98
N THR A 156 16.65 -24.97 -12.08
CA THR A 156 17.05 -25.31 -13.44
C THR A 156 17.60 -24.08 -14.15
N ALA A 157 18.58 -24.26 -15.05
CA ALA A 157 19.21 -23.18 -15.81
C ALA A 157 19.93 -23.70 -17.06
N ASP A 158 20.31 -22.79 -17.97
CA ASP A 158 21.16 -23.14 -19.12
C ASP A 158 22.63 -23.33 -18.69
N ALA A 159 23.07 -22.52 -17.73
CA ALA A 159 24.39 -22.61 -17.09
C ALA A 159 24.31 -22.20 -15.62
N ALA A 160 25.22 -22.72 -14.79
CA ALA A 160 25.35 -22.28 -13.41
C ALA A 160 26.78 -22.32 -12.90
N VAL A 161 27.04 -21.53 -11.86
CA VAL A 161 28.25 -21.63 -11.03
C VAL A 161 27.82 -21.98 -9.62
N TYR A 162 28.40 -23.04 -9.06
CA TYR A 162 28.18 -23.45 -7.69
C TYR A 162 29.46 -23.29 -6.87
N TYR A 163 29.35 -22.58 -5.76
CA TYR A 163 30.43 -22.35 -4.81
C TYR A 163 30.24 -23.29 -3.63
N GLU A 164 31.17 -24.23 -3.47
CA GLU A 164 31.17 -25.21 -2.40
C GLU A 164 31.28 -24.55 -1.02
N GLN A 165 32.13 -23.51 -0.93
CA GLN A 165 32.44 -22.85 0.34
C GLN A 165 31.21 -22.32 1.05
N ASP A 166 30.34 -21.56 0.38
CA ASP A 166 29.15 -20.93 0.97
C ASP A 166 27.82 -21.54 0.47
N GLN A 167 27.89 -22.69 -0.22
CA GLN A 167 26.75 -23.38 -0.83
C GLN A 167 25.88 -22.45 -1.70
N ARG A 168 26.53 -21.53 -2.41
CA ARG A 168 25.85 -20.54 -3.26
C ARG A 168 25.81 -21.02 -4.71
N ALA A 169 24.64 -20.98 -5.32
CA ALA A 169 24.46 -21.23 -6.75
C ALA A 169 24.13 -19.92 -7.49
N ILE A 170 24.69 -19.75 -8.67
CA ILE A 170 24.38 -18.63 -9.57
C ILE A 170 23.97 -19.23 -10.91
N GLY A 171 22.66 -19.22 -11.20
CA GLY A 171 22.12 -19.65 -12.50
C GLY A 171 22.09 -18.50 -13.50
N ALA A 172 22.23 -18.83 -14.78
CA ALA A 172 22.08 -17.90 -15.90
C ALA A 172 21.35 -18.57 -17.08
N GLY A 173 20.67 -17.74 -17.87
CA GLY A 173 19.81 -18.19 -18.97
C GLY A 173 18.36 -18.35 -18.51
N GLN A 174 17.65 -19.35 -18.97
CA GLN A 174 16.27 -19.63 -18.53
C GLN A 174 16.25 -20.23 -17.11
N VAL A 175 16.47 -19.40 -16.08
CA VAL A 175 16.51 -19.88 -14.70
C VAL A 175 15.10 -20.02 -14.15
N ARG A 176 14.78 -21.21 -13.61
CA ARG A 176 13.55 -21.50 -12.90
C ARG A 176 13.86 -22.18 -11.59
N LEU A 177 13.34 -21.65 -10.50
CA LEU A 177 13.31 -22.25 -9.17
C LEU A 177 11.87 -22.66 -8.85
N ASP A 178 11.72 -23.91 -8.43
CA ASP A 178 10.47 -24.51 -8.02
C ASP A 178 10.61 -24.95 -6.56
N ASP A 179 9.84 -24.34 -5.67
CA ASP A 179 9.79 -24.70 -4.25
C ASP A 179 8.45 -25.34 -3.92
N ALA A 180 8.43 -26.67 -4.01
CA ALA A 180 7.22 -27.47 -3.82
C ALA A 180 6.65 -27.39 -2.39
N LEU A 181 7.43 -26.97 -1.39
CA LEU A 181 6.95 -26.81 -0.03
C LEU A 181 5.97 -25.63 0.08
N ASP A 182 6.28 -24.55 -0.61
CA ASP A 182 5.52 -23.30 -0.56
C ASP A 182 4.65 -23.09 -1.81
N GLY A 183 4.72 -23.99 -2.80
CA GLY A 183 4.04 -23.84 -4.08
C GLY A 183 4.55 -22.66 -4.89
N VAL A 184 5.78 -22.21 -4.63
CA VAL A 184 6.38 -21.02 -5.26
C VAL A 184 7.15 -21.43 -6.50
N VAL A 185 6.93 -20.68 -7.57
CA VAL A 185 7.72 -20.74 -8.79
C VAL A 185 8.34 -19.38 -9.01
N LEU A 186 9.67 -19.31 -9.06
CA LEU A 186 10.42 -18.10 -9.35
C LEU A 186 11.24 -18.27 -10.63
N THR A 187 11.16 -17.31 -11.53
CA THR A 187 11.86 -17.33 -12.82
C THR A 187 12.67 -16.06 -13.03
N GLY A 188 13.64 -16.10 -13.95
CA GLY A 188 14.39 -14.93 -14.40
C GLY A 188 15.62 -15.31 -15.22
N ASN A 189 16.27 -14.33 -15.86
CA ASN A 189 17.46 -14.58 -16.68
C ASN A 189 18.72 -14.89 -15.85
N ARG A 190 18.73 -14.47 -14.58
CA ARG A 190 19.81 -14.72 -13.64
C ARG A 190 19.24 -14.87 -12.24
N MET A 191 19.71 -15.88 -11.51
CA MET A 191 19.30 -16.09 -10.12
C MET A 191 20.51 -16.41 -9.25
N VAL A 192 20.56 -15.79 -8.07
CA VAL A 192 21.52 -16.13 -7.01
C VAL A 192 20.76 -16.83 -5.90
N PHE A 193 21.16 -18.05 -5.57
CA PHE A 193 20.58 -18.86 -4.50
C PHE A 193 21.64 -19.10 -3.42
N THR A 194 21.34 -18.71 -2.18
CA THR A 194 22.22 -18.85 -1.02
C THR A 194 21.57 -19.69 0.06
N GLN A 195 22.39 -20.39 0.86
CA GLN A 195 21.90 -21.21 1.97
C GLN A 195 21.86 -20.50 3.32
N ASP A 196 22.73 -19.51 3.54
CA ASP A 196 22.76 -18.72 4.76
C ASP A 196 22.88 -17.22 4.44
N PRO A 197 21.78 -16.44 4.56
CA PRO A 197 20.40 -16.92 4.77
C PRO A 197 19.87 -17.69 3.54
N HIS A 198 18.92 -18.61 3.77
CA HIS A 198 18.29 -19.40 2.72
C HIS A 198 17.38 -18.49 1.87
N ARG A 199 17.90 -18.00 0.74
CA ARG A 199 17.19 -17.03 -0.12
C ARG A 199 17.56 -17.20 -1.59
N ALA A 200 16.64 -16.79 -2.46
CA ALA A 200 16.86 -16.66 -3.89
C ALA A 200 16.66 -15.20 -4.32
N VAL A 201 17.49 -14.73 -5.24
CA VAL A 201 17.41 -13.39 -5.82
C VAL A 201 17.39 -13.53 -7.33
N ALA A 202 16.28 -13.17 -7.96
CA ALA A 202 16.08 -13.24 -9.40
C ALA A 202 16.12 -11.85 -10.05
N THR A 203 16.70 -11.78 -11.25
CA THR A 203 16.85 -10.56 -12.06
C THR A 203 16.72 -10.88 -13.54
N GLY A 204 16.52 -9.83 -14.35
CA GLY A 204 16.36 -9.95 -15.79
C GLY A 204 14.98 -10.49 -16.16
N LYS A 205 13.96 -9.64 -15.95
CA LYS A 205 12.53 -9.95 -16.08
C LYS A 205 12.09 -11.10 -15.17
N PRO A 206 12.37 -11.02 -13.86
CA PRO A 206 11.93 -12.04 -12.95
C PRO A 206 10.40 -12.03 -12.80
N ASN A 207 9.85 -13.20 -12.57
CA ASN A 207 8.43 -13.41 -12.30
C ASN A 207 8.32 -14.47 -11.20
N MET A 208 7.47 -14.21 -10.21
CA MET A 208 7.17 -15.13 -9.11
C MET A 208 5.67 -15.42 -9.07
N THR A 209 5.32 -16.70 -8.99
CA THR A 209 3.93 -17.12 -8.79
C THR A 209 3.79 -18.02 -7.57
N TRP A 210 2.70 -17.83 -6.83
CA TRP A 210 2.20 -18.79 -5.85
C TRP A 210 0.68 -18.88 -5.98
N GLY A 211 0.05 -19.86 -5.34
CA GLY A 211 -1.40 -19.96 -5.35
C GLY A 211 -1.96 -20.72 -4.16
N GLN A 212 -3.17 -20.33 -3.77
CA GLN A 212 -4.04 -21.03 -2.83
C GLN A 212 -5.42 -21.16 -3.48
N ASN A 213 -6.09 -22.31 -3.32
CA ASN A 213 -7.52 -22.51 -3.67
C ASN A 213 -7.94 -21.91 -5.03
N GLU A 214 -7.25 -22.28 -6.11
CA GLU A 214 -7.53 -21.84 -7.50
C GLU A 214 -7.15 -20.39 -7.85
N SER A 215 -6.89 -19.52 -6.87
CA SER A 215 -6.33 -18.18 -7.09
C SER A 215 -4.81 -18.26 -7.26
N LYS A 216 -4.34 -17.77 -8.41
CA LYS A 216 -2.92 -17.64 -8.72
C LYS A 216 -2.51 -16.19 -8.58
N ILE A 217 -1.54 -15.94 -7.69
CA ILE A 217 -0.93 -14.63 -7.57
C ILE A 217 0.34 -14.59 -8.40
N ASN A 218 0.49 -13.53 -9.18
CA ASN A 218 1.66 -13.25 -9.98
C ASN A 218 2.32 -11.96 -9.52
N ILE A 219 3.64 -11.97 -9.32
CA ILE A 219 4.44 -10.77 -9.05
C ILE A 219 5.55 -10.65 -10.09
N GLU A 220 5.67 -9.46 -10.65
CA GLU A 220 6.72 -9.04 -11.57
C GLU A 220 7.44 -7.80 -11.04
N GLY A 221 8.67 -7.58 -11.51
CA GLY A 221 9.50 -6.41 -11.20
C GLY A 221 10.87 -6.53 -11.86
N PHE A 222 11.81 -5.64 -11.58
CA PHE A 222 13.20 -5.80 -12.07
C PHE A 222 14.04 -6.73 -11.19
N ARG A 223 13.71 -6.80 -9.90
CA ARG A 223 14.37 -7.65 -8.91
C ARG A 223 13.35 -8.29 -7.98
N LEU A 224 13.46 -9.60 -7.81
CA LEU A 224 12.66 -10.38 -6.86
C LEU A 224 13.57 -11.11 -5.88
N GLU A 225 13.34 -10.91 -4.59
CA GLU A 225 13.95 -11.70 -3.53
C GLU A 225 12.92 -12.63 -2.90
N TYR A 226 13.30 -13.87 -2.70
CA TYR A 226 12.47 -14.92 -2.11
C TYR A 226 13.19 -15.51 -0.90
N PHE A 227 12.49 -15.55 0.24
CA PHE A 227 13.00 -16.09 1.49
C PHE A 227 12.31 -17.43 1.78
N PHE A 228 13.09 -18.49 1.97
CA PHE A 228 12.54 -19.82 2.19
C PHE A 228 11.93 -19.93 3.59
N THR A 229 10.88 -20.74 3.76
CA THR A 229 10.14 -20.85 5.04
C THR A 229 11.01 -21.29 6.21
N GLU A 230 12.11 -21.99 5.93
CA GLU A 230 13.12 -22.40 6.91
C GLU A 230 13.92 -21.22 7.48
N THR A 231 13.87 -20.05 6.84
CA THR A 231 14.47 -18.83 7.38
C THR A 231 13.59 -18.24 8.47
N ASN A 232 14.22 -17.68 9.50
CA ASN A 232 13.52 -16.90 10.52
C ASN A 232 13.13 -15.49 10.02
N SER A 233 12.82 -15.36 8.73
CA SER A 233 12.40 -14.11 8.09
C SER A 233 10.89 -13.97 8.18
N LEU A 234 10.41 -12.81 8.62
CA LEU A 234 8.99 -12.47 8.53
C LEU A 234 8.56 -12.22 7.07
N LEU A 235 9.49 -11.70 6.27
CA LEU A 235 9.28 -11.39 4.87
C LEU A 235 9.47 -12.64 4.03
N LYS A 236 8.47 -12.96 3.19
CA LYS A 236 8.49 -14.12 2.28
C LYS A 236 9.04 -13.75 0.91
N ALA A 237 8.67 -12.57 0.41
CA ALA A 237 9.19 -12.04 -0.84
C ALA A 237 9.29 -10.51 -0.83
N LEU A 238 10.24 -10.00 -1.61
CA LEU A 238 10.45 -8.58 -1.87
C LEU A 238 10.56 -8.36 -3.38
N ALA A 239 9.69 -7.53 -3.94
CA ALA A 239 9.75 -7.08 -5.32
C ALA A 239 10.17 -5.61 -5.36
N MET A 240 11.02 -5.26 -6.32
CA MET A 240 11.56 -3.90 -6.45
C MET A 240 11.58 -3.45 -7.89
N GLU A 241 11.31 -2.15 -8.06
CA GLU A 241 11.30 -1.36 -9.28
C GLU A 241 10.22 -1.83 -10.28
N SER A 242 9.28 -0.93 -10.61
CA SER A 242 8.18 -1.19 -11.56
C SER A 242 7.48 -2.52 -11.30
N VAL A 243 7.02 -2.69 -10.06
CA VAL A 243 6.38 -3.89 -9.57
C VAL A 243 4.94 -3.95 -10.05
N ILE A 244 4.53 -5.12 -10.51
CA ILE A 244 3.14 -5.44 -10.85
C ILE A 244 2.76 -6.69 -10.07
N VAL A 245 1.69 -6.60 -9.30
CA VAL A 245 1.09 -7.73 -8.58
C VAL A 245 -0.30 -7.98 -9.14
N VAL A 246 -0.59 -9.22 -9.53
CA VAL A 246 -1.87 -9.63 -10.09
C VAL A 246 -2.44 -10.75 -9.24
N ASP A 247 -3.62 -10.51 -8.67
CA ASP A 247 -4.48 -11.56 -8.14
C ASP A 247 -5.51 -11.91 -9.22
N GLU A 248 -5.24 -13.00 -9.94
CA GLU A 248 -6.09 -13.42 -11.07
C GLU A 248 -7.49 -13.83 -10.61
N GLY A 249 -7.61 -14.44 -9.42
CA GLY A 249 -8.89 -14.91 -8.89
C GLY A 249 -9.78 -13.75 -8.46
N GLU A 250 -9.18 -12.65 -8.03
CA GLU A 250 -9.90 -11.44 -7.63
C GLU A 250 -9.98 -10.37 -8.73
N GLY A 251 -9.31 -10.54 -9.87
CA GLY A 251 -9.25 -9.50 -10.88
C GLY A 251 -8.59 -8.21 -10.38
N VAL A 252 -7.70 -8.31 -9.38
CA VAL A 252 -6.98 -7.17 -8.80
C VAL A 252 -5.60 -7.08 -9.44
N THR A 253 -5.22 -5.88 -9.88
CA THR A 253 -3.86 -5.55 -10.33
C THR A 253 -3.33 -4.35 -9.55
N ILE A 254 -2.15 -4.47 -8.96
CA ILE A 254 -1.50 -3.43 -8.16
C ILE A 254 -0.17 -3.07 -8.82
N TYR A 255 0.02 -1.78 -9.09
CA TYR A 255 1.26 -1.20 -9.60
C TYR A 255 1.95 -0.43 -8.49
N CYS A 256 3.28 -0.58 -8.32
CA CYS A 256 4.06 0.17 -7.32
C CYS A 256 5.58 0.08 -7.61
N ASP A 257 6.42 0.74 -6.81
CA ASP A 257 7.89 0.54 -6.89
C ASP A 257 8.39 -0.59 -5.98
N HIS A 258 7.71 -0.85 -4.86
CA HIS A 258 8.13 -1.83 -3.87
C HIS A 258 6.95 -2.62 -3.33
N ALA A 259 7.05 -3.95 -3.34
CA ALA A 259 6.10 -4.84 -2.70
C ALA A 259 6.78 -5.80 -1.73
N GLU A 260 6.26 -5.87 -0.52
CA GLU A 260 6.71 -6.76 0.55
C GLU A 260 5.60 -7.76 0.88
N TYR A 261 5.85 -9.05 0.69
CA TYR A 261 4.87 -10.10 0.98
C TYR A 261 5.20 -10.86 2.26
N TYR A 262 4.19 -11.02 3.11
CA TYR A 262 4.23 -11.64 4.43
C TYR A 262 3.34 -12.88 4.47
N LYS A 263 3.96 -14.07 4.43
CA LYS A 263 3.22 -15.34 4.43
C LYS A 263 2.41 -15.58 5.71
N ALA A 264 2.91 -15.11 6.85
CA ALA A 264 2.28 -15.38 8.15
C ALA A 264 0.90 -14.73 8.29
N THR A 265 0.64 -13.66 7.55
CA THR A 265 -0.61 -12.89 7.55
C THR A 265 -1.30 -12.93 6.18
N ASP A 266 -0.79 -13.73 5.25
CA ASP A 266 -1.16 -13.78 3.83
C ASP A 266 -1.47 -12.40 3.24
N SER A 267 -0.52 -11.46 3.44
CA SER A 267 -0.72 -10.06 3.07
C SER A 267 0.54 -9.41 2.51
N ALA A 268 0.35 -8.39 1.70
CA ALA A 268 1.41 -7.59 1.12
C ALA A 268 1.28 -6.11 1.46
N ARG A 269 2.43 -5.43 1.51
CA ARG A 269 2.53 -3.98 1.61
C ARG A 269 3.16 -3.42 0.35
N PHE A 270 2.61 -2.31 -0.13
CA PHE A 270 3.03 -1.66 -1.36
C PHE A 270 3.39 -0.21 -1.10
N SER A 271 4.49 0.25 -1.71
CA SER A 271 4.98 1.62 -1.59
C SER A 271 5.66 2.09 -2.89
N GLY A 272 5.88 3.40 -2.99
CA GLY A 272 6.26 4.03 -4.26
C GLY A 272 5.04 4.20 -5.16
N ASP A 273 4.14 5.08 -4.71
CA ASP A 273 2.91 5.49 -5.40
C ASP A 273 2.04 4.31 -5.89
N PRO A 274 1.53 3.45 -4.97
CA PRO A 274 0.72 2.32 -5.34
C PRO A 274 -0.59 2.72 -6.02
N ARG A 275 -0.94 1.98 -7.07
CA ARG A 275 -2.21 2.08 -7.80
C ARG A 275 -2.85 0.71 -7.90
N LEU A 276 -4.03 0.56 -7.30
CA LEU A 276 -4.87 -0.62 -7.42
C LEU A 276 -5.87 -0.43 -8.54
N VAL A 277 -6.08 -1.49 -9.32
CA VAL A 277 -7.13 -1.61 -10.33
C VAL A 277 -7.88 -2.91 -10.05
N LYS A 278 -9.14 -2.81 -9.63
CA LYS A 278 -10.06 -3.95 -9.48
C LYS A 278 -10.94 -3.99 -10.72
N ARG A 279 -10.89 -5.09 -11.47
CA ARG A 279 -11.83 -5.36 -12.55
C ARG A 279 -13.07 -6.06 -12.01
N LEU A 280 -14.22 -5.61 -12.48
CA LEU A 280 -15.56 -6.11 -12.22
C LEU A 280 -16.13 -6.63 -13.56
N GLU A 281 -17.20 -7.40 -13.49
CA GLU A 281 -17.91 -7.83 -14.69
C GLU A 281 -18.76 -6.65 -15.24
N GLY A 282 -18.60 -6.29 -16.51
CA GLY A 282 -19.33 -5.16 -17.13
C GLY A 282 -18.46 -4.29 -18.06
N ALA A 283 -19.07 -3.34 -18.76
CA ALA A 283 -18.39 -2.48 -19.75
C ALA A 283 -17.52 -1.37 -19.12
N ASP A 284 -17.91 -0.86 -17.94
CA ASP A 284 -17.23 0.21 -17.20
C ASP A 284 -16.80 -0.24 -15.78
N GLY A 285 -16.66 -1.55 -15.60
CA GLY A 285 -16.45 -2.20 -14.31
C GLY A 285 -15.03 -2.10 -13.78
N GLU A 286 -14.43 -0.93 -13.64
CA GLU A 286 -13.15 -0.78 -12.93
C GLU A 286 -13.26 0.14 -11.73
N ILE A 287 -12.64 -0.28 -10.62
CA ILE A 287 -12.36 0.58 -9.48
C ILE A 287 -10.86 0.83 -9.46
N VAL A 288 -10.47 2.09 -9.53
CA VAL A 288 -9.06 2.50 -9.48
C VAL A 288 -8.83 3.29 -8.21
N ALA A 289 -7.91 2.83 -7.35
CA ALA A 289 -7.55 3.51 -6.11
C ALA A 289 -6.06 3.81 -6.07
N THR A 290 -5.69 5.01 -5.61
CA THR A 290 -4.32 5.50 -5.48
C THR A 290 -4.09 6.15 -4.12
N GLY A 291 -2.87 6.06 -3.61
CA GLY A 291 -2.46 6.69 -2.36
C GLY A 291 -0.93 6.62 -2.20
N LYS A 292 -0.40 7.01 -1.04
CA LYS A 292 1.06 6.94 -0.77
C LYS A 292 1.52 5.59 -0.26
N GLY A 293 0.62 4.78 0.26
CA GLY A 293 0.89 3.37 0.50
C GLY A 293 -0.37 2.54 0.52
N MET A 294 -0.17 1.22 0.51
CA MET A 294 -1.25 0.26 0.43
C MET A 294 -0.89 -1.03 1.16
N ALA A 295 -1.89 -1.68 1.74
CA ALA A 295 -1.83 -3.05 2.20
C ALA A 295 -2.94 -3.87 1.52
N TYR A 296 -2.65 -5.12 1.19
CA TYR A 296 -3.63 -6.05 0.63
C TYR A 296 -3.52 -7.39 1.35
N ALA A 297 -4.64 -7.86 1.91
CA ALA A 297 -4.75 -9.20 2.45
C ALA A 297 -5.38 -10.12 1.39
N PHE A 298 -4.63 -11.13 0.95
CA PHE A 298 -5.06 -12.02 -0.14
C PHE A 298 -6.17 -12.98 0.30
N GLU A 299 -6.08 -13.49 1.53
CA GLU A 299 -7.10 -14.40 2.10
C GLU A 299 -8.42 -13.66 2.35
N ASP A 300 -8.37 -12.50 3.02
CA ASP A 300 -9.56 -11.71 3.37
C ASP A 300 -10.06 -10.83 2.19
N ARG A 301 -9.28 -10.72 1.11
CA ARG A 301 -9.58 -9.89 -0.09
C ARG A 301 -9.87 -8.42 0.25
N THR A 302 -9.14 -7.91 1.24
CA THR A 302 -9.26 -6.53 1.72
C THR A 302 -8.08 -5.69 1.26
N ALA A 303 -8.34 -4.48 0.78
CA ALA A 303 -7.33 -3.50 0.42
C ALA A 303 -7.46 -2.24 1.30
N ASP A 304 -6.40 -1.88 1.99
CA ASP A 304 -6.28 -0.60 2.69
C ASP A 304 -5.34 0.31 1.90
N VAL A 305 -5.84 1.47 1.48
CA VAL A 305 -5.06 2.52 0.80
C VAL A 305 -5.00 3.73 1.72
N PHE A 306 -3.83 4.33 1.86
CA PHE A 306 -3.61 5.38 2.86
C PHE A 306 -2.80 6.55 2.33
N ASP A 307 -3.06 7.71 2.94
CA ASP A 307 -2.45 9.01 2.71
C ASP A 307 -2.72 9.56 1.30
N SER A 308 -3.51 10.63 1.27
CA SER A 308 -3.92 11.36 0.06
C SER A 308 -4.61 10.43 -0.94
N VAL A 309 -5.63 9.73 -0.48
CA VAL A 309 -6.28 8.69 -1.27
C VAL A 309 -7.23 9.30 -2.29
N SER A 310 -7.17 8.78 -3.51
CA SER A 310 -8.16 9.04 -4.56
C SER A 310 -8.66 7.72 -5.12
N VAL A 311 -9.98 7.60 -5.27
CA VAL A 311 -10.66 6.45 -5.87
C VAL A 311 -11.57 6.92 -7.00
N VAL A 312 -11.65 6.14 -8.07
CA VAL A 312 -12.53 6.40 -9.22
C VAL A 312 -13.25 5.12 -9.61
N LYS A 313 -14.55 5.23 -9.87
CA LYS A 313 -15.39 4.21 -10.52
C LYS A 313 -16.36 4.90 -11.47
N GLY A 314 -16.25 4.66 -12.77
CA GLY A 314 -17.05 5.37 -13.77
C GLY A 314 -16.85 6.89 -13.65
N THR A 315 -17.93 7.63 -13.45
CA THR A 315 -17.91 9.08 -13.18
C THR A 315 -17.88 9.44 -11.69
N LEU A 316 -17.91 8.46 -10.78
CA LEU A 316 -17.80 8.69 -9.35
C LEU A 316 -16.33 8.83 -8.95
N GLU A 317 -16.01 9.94 -8.29
CA GLU A 317 -14.70 10.22 -7.73
C GLU A 317 -14.80 10.33 -6.20
N GLY A 318 -13.86 9.72 -5.49
CA GLY A 318 -13.74 9.79 -4.04
C GLY A 318 -12.35 10.29 -3.64
N ILE A 319 -12.29 11.14 -2.61
CA ILE A 319 -11.05 11.60 -1.98
C ILE A 319 -11.19 11.43 -0.47
N CYS A 320 -10.16 10.90 0.19
CA CYS A 320 -10.13 10.72 1.64
C CYS A 320 -8.69 10.53 2.17
N ASP A 321 -8.52 10.45 3.49
CA ASP A 321 -7.22 10.12 4.09
C ASP A 321 -6.92 8.61 4.03
N THR A 322 -7.95 7.77 4.16
CA THR A 322 -7.84 6.31 4.13
C THR A 322 -9.05 5.69 3.45
N LEU A 323 -8.81 4.73 2.57
CA LEU A 323 -9.83 3.91 1.94
C LEU A 323 -9.62 2.47 2.37
N ARG A 324 -10.71 1.79 2.72
CA ARG A 324 -10.74 0.34 2.88
C ARG A 324 -11.73 -0.26 1.90
N PHE A 325 -11.27 -1.18 1.07
CA PHE A 325 -12.11 -1.96 0.17
C PHE A 325 -12.23 -3.39 0.69
N ASP A 326 -13.46 -3.81 0.99
CA ASP A 326 -13.81 -5.19 1.36
C ASP A 326 -14.55 -5.83 0.19
N SER A 327 -13.85 -6.68 -0.56
CA SER A 327 -14.41 -7.29 -1.76
C SER A 327 -15.45 -8.37 -1.44
N GLU A 328 -15.36 -9.05 -0.29
CA GLU A 328 -16.35 -10.07 0.11
C GLU A 328 -17.59 -9.42 0.72
N GLY A 329 -17.39 -8.38 1.54
CA GLY A 329 -18.45 -7.56 2.12
C GLY A 329 -19.14 -6.63 1.12
N GLN A 330 -18.60 -6.50 -0.11
CA GLN A 330 -19.09 -5.59 -1.15
C GLN A 330 -19.19 -4.14 -0.63
N GLN A 331 -18.13 -3.68 0.05
CA GLN A 331 -18.14 -2.41 0.77
C GLN A 331 -16.86 -1.60 0.53
N ILE A 332 -16.97 -0.27 0.43
CA ILE A 332 -15.83 0.66 0.41
C ILE A 332 -16.02 1.69 1.54
N ASP A 333 -15.08 1.74 2.48
CA ASP A 333 -15.06 2.74 3.54
C ASP A 333 -14.12 3.88 3.16
N LEU A 334 -14.62 5.11 3.22
CA LEU A 334 -13.84 6.35 3.03
C LEU A 334 -13.75 7.06 4.38
N LEU A 335 -12.53 7.19 4.89
CA LEU A 335 -12.23 7.67 6.23
C LEU A 335 -11.32 8.91 6.18
N GLY A 336 -11.54 9.83 7.11
CA GLY A 336 -10.74 11.05 7.25
C GLY A 336 -11.10 12.08 6.19
N ASN A 337 -12.14 12.87 6.49
CA ASN A 337 -12.69 13.93 5.66
C ASN A 337 -13.04 13.48 4.21
N PRO A 338 -13.82 12.40 4.06
CA PRO A 338 -14.19 11.88 2.76
C PRO A 338 -15.06 12.87 1.97
N VAL A 339 -14.79 12.94 0.67
CA VAL A 339 -15.58 13.66 -0.33
C VAL A 339 -15.86 12.72 -1.49
N ILE A 340 -17.13 12.59 -1.87
CA ILE A 340 -17.56 11.89 -3.08
C ILE A 340 -18.15 12.91 -4.05
N ARG A 341 -17.76 12.82 -5.31
CA ARG A 341 -18.27 13.63 -6.42
C ARG A 341 -18.87 12.72 -7.49
N SER A 342 -20.06 13.08 -7.92
CA SER A 342 -20.71 12.63 -9.15
C SER A 342 -20.82 13.84 -10.09
N VAL A 343 -21.39 13.66 -11.29
CA VAL A 343 -21.53 14.71 -12.31
C VAL A 343 -22.24 15.95 -11.75
N HIS A 344 -23.33 15.76 -10.99
CA HIS A 344 -24.17 16.85 -10.49
C HIS A 344 -24.14 17.02 -8.98
N SER A 345 -23.39 16.17 -8.25
CA SER A 345 -23.52 16.07 -6.79
C SER A 345 -22.16 15.94 -6.10
N GLU A 346 -22.02 16.58 -4.95
CA GLU A 346 -20.89 16.39 -4.03
C GLU A 346 -21.42 16.06 -2.64
N ILE A 347 -20.87 15.02 -2.01
CA ILE A 347 -21.27 14.50 -0.71
C ILE A 347 -20.03 14.46 0.19
N THR A 348 -20.15 14.97 1.40
CA THR A 348 -19.08 15.04 2.41
C THR A 348 -19.58 14.60 3.78
N GLY A 349 -18.68 14.08 4.61
CA GLY A 349 -18.94 13.76 6.01
C GLY A 349 -17.65 13.49 6.77
N ASP A 350 -17.74 12.98 8.00
CA ASP A 350 -16.58 12.51 8.76
C ASP A 350 -16.17 11.09 8.28
N GLU A 351 -17.16 10.27 7.90
CA GLU A 351 -17.03 8.93 7.33
C GLU A 351 -18.11 8.70 6.27
N ILE A 352 -17.74 8.03 5.17
CA ILE A 352 -18.68 7.57 4.14
C ILE A 352 -18.42 6.09 3.87
N ILE A 353 -19.46 5.27 4.03
CA ILE A 353 -19.45 3.85 3.67
C ILE A 353 -20.27 3.66 2.40
N LEU A 354 -19.65 3.12 1.35
CA LEU A 354 -20.33 2.75 0.11
C LEU A 354 -20.67 1.27 0.12
N GLU A 355 -21.95 0.96 -0.05
CA GLU A 355 -22.46 -0.39 -0.27
C GLU A 355 -22.54 -0.64 -1.78
N MET A 356 -21.94 -1.74 -2.23
CA MET A 356 -21.91 -2.15 -3.63
C MET A 356 -22.96 -3.25 -3.87
N GLU A 357 -23.61 -3.23 -5.03
CA GLU A 357 -24.53 -4.29 -5.49
C GLU A 357 -24.31 -4.51 -6.99
N ASP A 358 -24.14 -5.77 -7.41
CA ASP A 358 -23.90 -6.15 -8.82
C ASP A 358 -22.76 -5.35 -9.52
N GLY A 359 -21.74 -4.94 -8.76
CA GLY A 359 -20.60 -4.17 -9.27
C GLY A 359 -20.83 -2.67 -9.35
N GLU A 360 -22.01 -2.18 -8.95
CA GLU A 360 -22.37 -0.76 -8.90
C GLU A 360 -22.46 -0.24 -7.46
N VAL A 361 -22.32 1.08 -7.29
CA VAL A 361 -22.57 1.72 -5.99
C VAL A 361 -24.07 1.80 -5.81
N ALA A 362 -24.61 1.12 -4.79
CA ALA A 362 -26.04 1.14 -4.51
C ALA A 362 -26.40 2.25 -3.51
N ARG A 363 -25.57 2.41 -2.47
CA ARG A 363 -25.84 3.33 -1.36
C ARG A 363 -24.56 3.90 -0.75
N ALA A 364 -24.63 5.14 -0.29
CA ALA A 364 -23.68 5.72 0.65
C ALA A 364 -24.32 5.99 2.01
N LEU A 365 -23.68 5.53 3.08
CA LEU A 365 -23.99 5.87 4.46
C LEU A 365 -22.99 6.92 4.94
N VAL A 366 -23.45 8.14 5.14
CA VAL A 366 -22.62 9.28 5.55
C VAL A 366 -22.87 9.55 7.03
N THR A 367 -21.81 9.56 7.83
CA THR A 367 -21.91 9.87 9.26
C THR A 367 -20.99 11.03 9.65
N GLY A 368 -21.48 11.88 10.56
CA GLY A 368 -20.75 13.03 11.07
C GLY A 368 -20.70 14.18 10.05
N ASN A 369 -21.17 15.37 10.45
CA ASN A 369 -21.18 16.58 9.62
C ASN A 369 -21.64 16.36 8.16
N ALA A 370 -22.66 15.51 7.97
CA ALA A 370 -23.08 15.05 6.66
C ALA A 370 -23.64 16.22 5.84
N ARG A 371 -23.08 16.44 4.66
CA ARG A 371 -23.47 17.52 3.75
C ARG A 371 -23.47 17.02 2.32
N GLY A 372 -24.54 17.34 1.60
CA GLY A 372 -24.71 17.11 0.18
C GLY A 372 -24.94 18.43 -0.52
N SER A 373 -24.43 18.55 -1.74
CA SER A 373 -24.75 19.66 -2.63
C SER A 373 -24.96 19.16 -4.03
N TYR A 374 -25.92 19.75 -4.74
CA TYR A 374 -26.32 19.33 -6.07
C TYR A 374 -26.71 20.53 -6.94
N THR A 375 -26.48 20.41 -8.24
CA THR A 375 -26.73 21.48 -9.22
C THR A 375 -27.62 20.95 -10.33
N ALA A 376 -28.71 21.67 -10.62
CA ALA A 376 -29.58 21.39 -11.75
C ALA A 376 -28.84 21.66 -13.07
N GLU A 377 -29.10 20.87 -14.09
CA GLU A 377 -28.54 21.09 -15.42
C GLU A 377 -29.09 22.42 -15.99
N GLU A 378 -28.22 23.37 -16.33
CA GLU A 378 -28.67 24.55 -17.10
C GLU A 378 -29.11 24.05 -18.47
N GLN A 379 -30.41 24.07 -18.75
CA GLN A 379 -30.87 23.93 -20.13
C GLN A 379 -30.21 25.05 -20.95
N GLU A 380 -29.42 24.68 -21.97
CA GLU A 380 -28.95 25.62 -22.98
C GLU A 380 -30.17 26.34 -23.56
N GLY A 381 -30.48 27.50 -22.99
CA GLY A 381 -31.47 28.39 -23.55
C GLY A 381 -30.98 28.72 -24.94
N THR A 382 -31.73 28.29 -25.95
CA THR A 382 -31.54 28.76 -27.31
C THR A 382 -31.59 30.30 -27.26
N ASN A 383 -30.42 30.93 -27.29
CA ASN A 383 -30.30 32.39 -27.32
C ASN A 383 -30.80 32.89 -28.68
N LEU A 384 -32.12 32.97 -28.82
CA LEU A 384 -32.82 33.68 -29.90
C LEU A 384 -32.60 35.21 -29.82
N ALA A 385 -31.70 35.68 -28.95
CA ALA A 385 -31.31 37.07 -28.81
C ALA A 385 -30.03 37.44 -29.60
N ASP A 386 -29.23 36.49 -30.08
CA ASP A 386 -28.01 36.80 -30.85
C ASP A 386 -28.25 37.05 -32.35
N ASP A 387 -29.43 36.69 -32.88
CA ASP A 387 -29.76 36.86 -34.32
C ASP A 387 -30.36 38.25 -34.66
N LEU A 388 -30.45 39.15 -33.66
CA LEU A 388 -30.89 40.55 -33.84
C LEU A 388 -29.76 41.57 -33.70
N ALA A 389 -28.58 41.16 -33.24
CA ALA A 389 -27.40 42.04 -33.17
C ALA A 389 -26.65 42.16 -34.51
N ASP A 390 -26.81 41.20 -35.44
CA ASP A 390 -26.06 41.15 -36.71
C ASP A 390 -26.76 41.83 -37.90
N ARG A 391 -27.86 42.58 -37.67
CA ARG A 391 -28.54 43.37 -38.72
C ARG A 391 -28.35 44.88 -38.62
N THR A 392 -27.50 45.35 -37.72
CA THR A 392 -27.22 46.79 -37.58
C THR A 392 -25.72 47.11 -37.50
N ALA A 393 -24.90 46.45 -38.31
CA ALA A 393 -23.60 47.01 -38.66
C ALA A 393 -23.76 47.98 -39.83
N GLY A 394 -23.63 49.29 -39.58
CA GLY A 394 -23.58 50.25 -40.68
C GLY A 394 -23.57 51.71 -40.28
N GLN A 395 -22.45 52.20 -39.75
CA GLN A 395 -21.71 53.37 -40.25
C GLN A 395 -20.91 54.10 -39.15
N ALA A 396 -19.65 54.36 -39.50
CA ALA A 396 -18.81 55.48 -39.08
C ALA A 396 -18.28 55.45 -37.63
N ASP A 397 -17.07 55.92 -37.32
CA ASP A 397 -15.82 56.13 -38.06
C ASP A 397 -14.78 56.39 -36.96
N ASN A 398 -13.59 55.86 -37.17
CA ASN A 398 -12.26 56.35 -36.81
C ASN A 398 -12.01 57.36 -35.62
N GLN A 399 -11.02 56.96 -34.81
CA GLN A 399 -9.83 57.74 -34.36
C GLN A 399 -9.79 58.50 -33.01
N THR A 400 -8.85 58.03 -32.14
CA THR A 400 -7.94 58.76 -31.20
C THR A 400 -8.56 59.57 -30.04
N ASP A 401 -7.97 59.77 -28.85
CA ASP A 401 -6.59 59.71 -28.36
C ASP A 401 -6.58 59.68 -26.80
N GLN A 402 -5.51 59.10 -26.25
CA GLN A 402 -4.76 59.41 -25.02
C GLN A 402 -5.36 59.79 -23.63
N SER A 403 -4.59 59.32 -22.64
CA SER A 403 -4.21 59.91 -21.32
C SER A 403 -5.08 59.56 -20.11
N ASP A 404 -4.61 59.46 -18.87
CA ASP A 404 -3.33 59.12 -18.22
C ASP A 404 -3.66 59.14 -16.70
N GLN A 405 -2.93 58.35 -15.91
CA GLN A 405 -2.63 58.55 -14.47
C GLN A 405 -3.69 58.46 -13.33
N THR A 406 -3.43 57.43 -12.49
CA THR A 406 -3.31 57.38 -11.02
C THR A 406 -4.42 57.89 -10.09
N ASP A 407 -4.82 57.03 -9.14
CA ASP A 407 -4.58 57.31 -7.71
C ASP A 407 -4.67 56.03 -6.83
N GLN A 408 -3.69 55.90 -5.93
CA GLN A 408 -3.68 54.96 -4.80
C GLN A 408 -4.43 55.59 -3.62
N ALA A 409 -5.30 54.84 -2.95
CA ALA A 409 -5.64 55.04 -1.54
C ALA A 409 -6.20 53.76 -0.91
N ASP A 410 -5.33 53.09 -0.15
CA ASP A 410 -5.53 52.63 1.23
C ASP A 410 -6.98 52.57 1.78
N GLN A 411 -7.55 51.38 1.95
CA GLN A 411 -8.49 51.05 3.03
C GLN A 411 -8.37 49.57 3.43
N THR A 412 -7.85 49.35 4.64
CA THR A 412 -8.01 48.17 5.48
C THR A 412 -9.46 47.95 5.92
N ASP A 413 -9.75 46.69 6.26
CA ASP A 413 -10.91 46.17 7.02
C ASP A 413 -12.25 46.05 6.28
N GLN A 414 -12.43 44.92 5.58
CA GLN A 414 -13.71 44.22 5.42
C GLN A 414 -13.47 42.76 5.00
N ALA A 415 -12.96 41.95 5.93
CA ALA A 415 -13.32 40.53 5.95
C ALA A 415 -14.74 40.43 6.54
N ASP A 416 -15.51 39.44 6.09
CA ASP A 416 -16.89 39.11 6.51
C ASP A 416 -18.02 39.76 5.71
N GLN A 417 -17.99 39.66 4.36
CA GLN A 417 -19.22 39.64 3.54
C GLN A 417 -19.03 39.20 2.07
N GLU A 418 -18.27 38.13 1.80
CA GLU A 418 -18.20 37.50 0.45
C GLU A 418 -18.88 36.12 0.42
N GLY A 419 -20.05 36.00 1.07
CA GLY A 419 -20.75 34.71 1.23
C GLY A 419 -21.98 34.47 0.34
N GLN A 420 -22.49 35.44 -0.43
CA GLN A 420 -23.86 35.33 -0.95
C GLN A 420 -24.14 35.77 -2.40
N ALA A 421 -23.12 36.03 -3.24
CA ALA A 421 -23.37 36.44 -4.64
C ALA A 421 -22.89 35.46 -5.72
N GLY A 422 -22.29 34.31 -5.35
CA GLY A 422 -21.71 33.34 -6.30
C GLY A 422 -22.41 31.98 -6.39
N GLN A 423 -23.57 31.79 -5.77
CA GLN A 423 -24.23 30.49 -5.59
C GLN A 423 -25.61 30.38 -6.25
N ALA A 424 -25.86 31.15 -7.31
CA ALA A 424 -27.10 31.02 -8.09
C ALA A 424 -27.09 29.67 -8.84
N GLY A 425 -27.70 28.63 -8.26
CA GLY A 425 -27.92 27.32 -8.91
C GLY A 425 -27.50 26.08 -8.11
N ARG A 426 -26.75 26.22 -7.01
CA ARG A 426 -26.32 25.07 -6.18
C ARG A 426 -27.21 24.93 -4.95
N SER A 427 -27.90 23.80 -4.87
CA SER A 427 -28.73 23.42 -3.71
C SER A 427 -27.90 22.63 -2.70
N THR A 428 -28.26 22.68 -1.43
CA THR A 428 -27.58 21.99 -0.34
C THR A 428 -28.56 21.23 0.56
N ILE A 429 -28.04 20.19 1.20
CA ILE A 429 -28.72 19.42 2.23
C ILE A 429 -27.71 18.99 3.30
N GLU A 430 -28.05 19.17 4.56
CA GLU A 430 -27.18 18.95 5.71
C GLU A 430 -27.90 18.14 6.78
N GLY A 431 -27.17 17.36 7.57
CA GLY A 431 -27.68 16.59 8.70
C GLY A 431 -26.57 16.01 9.58
N ARG A 432 -26.93 15.34 10.68
CA ARG A 432 -25.95 14.55 11.46
C ARG A 432 -25.52 13.28 10.73
N SER A 433 -26.42 12.71 9.95
CA SER A 433 -26.16 11.56 9.08
C SER A 433 -26.99 11.68 7.82
N MET A 434 -26.55 11.01 6.76
CA MET A 434 -27.24 10.99 5.48
C MET A 434 -27.17 9.59 4.88
N ILE A 435 -28.26 9.18 4.24
CA ILE A 435 -28.31 8.01 3.37
C ILE A 435 -28.49 8.52 1.95
N VAL A 436 -27.61 8.10 1.05
CA VAL A 436 -27.67 8.48 -0.36
C VAL A 436 -27.84 7.22 -1.19
N ASP A 437 -28.94 7.11 -1.92
CA ASP A 437 -29.16 6.00 -2.85
C ASP A 437 -28.79 6.43 -4.28
N PHE A 438 -28.15 5.53 -5.00
CA PHE A 438 -27.62 5.75 -6.35
C PHE A 438 -28.42 4.95 -7.38
N GLU A 439 -28.47 5.45 -8.60
CA GLU A 439 -28.91 4.73 -9.79
C GLU A 439 -27.80 4.85 -10.84
N GLY A 440 -27.04 3.78 -11.03
CA GLY A 440 -25.74 3.85 -11.72
C GLY A 440 -24.78 4.77 -10.98
N GLU A 441 -24.10 5.68 -11.68
CA GLU A 441 -23.22 6.68 -11.08
C GLU A 441 -23.92 7.98 -10.63
N SER A 442 -25.25 8.06 -10.76
CA SER A 442 -26.03 9.26 -10.43
C SER A 442 -26.73 9.15 -9.08
N VAL A 443 -26.82 10.27 -8.36
CA VAL A 443 -27.55 10.32 -7.09
C VAL A 443 -29.05 10.41 -7.35
N ARG A 444 -29.80 9.44 -6.85
CA ARG A 444 -31.26 9.36 -7.00
C ARG A 444 -32.01 9.88 -5.79
N MET A 445 -31.53 9.59 -4.58
CA MET A 445 -32.22 9.96 -3.35
C MET A 445 -31.23 10.36 -2.28
N ILE A 446 -31.55 11.42 -1.54
CA ILE A 446 -30.80 11.86 -0.37
C ILE A 446 -31.75 11.95 0.82
N THR A 447 -31.47 11.18 1.87
CA THR A 447 -32.18 11.23 3.15
C THR A 447 -31.25 11.78 4.22
N ALA A 448 -31.46 13.03 4.64
CA ALA A 448 -30.72 13.66 5.74
C ALA A 448 -31.48 13.56 7.06
N GLN A 449 -30.76 13.22 8.13
CA GLN A 449 -31.34 12.98 9.45
C GLN A 449 -30.62 13.76 10.55
N GLY A 450 -31.40 14.12 11.57
CA GLY A 450 -30.89 14.67 12.82
C GLY A 450 -30.62 16.17 12.76
N ASN A 451 -31.70 16.96 12.70
CA ASN A 451 -31.70 18.41 12.48
C ASN A 451 -31.31 18.74 11.04
N ALA A 452 -31.99 18.09 10.10
CA ALA A 452 -31.73 18.25 8.70
C ALA A 452 -32.11 19.66 8.23
N VAL A 453 -31.26 20.24 7.38
CA VAL A 453 -31.48 21.55 6.76
C VAL A 453 -31.25 21.39 5.26
N SER A 454 -32.20 21.81 4.44
CA SER A 454 -32.02 21.88 2.99
C SER A 454 -32.29 23.28 2.47
N THR A 455 -31.44 23.70 1.54
CA THR A 455 -31.57 24.93 0.78
C THR A 455 -31.66 24.55 -0.69
N TYR A 456 -32.73 24.93 -1.37
CA TYR A 456 -32.88 24.62 -2.80
C TYR A 456 -33.68 25.69 -3.54
N ASN A 457 -33.44 25.75 -4.85
CA ASN A 457 -34.21 26.57 -5.77
C ASN A 457 -35.23 25.66 -6.49
N PRO A 458 -36.54 25.94 -6.43
CA PRO A 458 -37.54 25.17 -7.15
C PRO A 458 -37.33 25.31 -8.67
N SER A 459 -37.59 24.25 -9.43
CA SER A 459 -37.34 24.22 -10.88
C SER A 459 -38.21 25.23 -11.63
N ALA A 460 -37.68 25.78 -12.72
CA ALA A 460 -38.39 26.74 -13.59
C ALA A 460 -39.44 26.08 -14.51
N LEU A 461 -39.56 24.74 -14.45
CA LEU A 461 -40.36 23.92 -15.37
C LEU A 461 -41.84 23.83 -14.98
N GLU A 462 -42.18 24.03 -13.71
CA GLU A 462 -43.55 24.30 -13.30
C GLU A 462 -43.73 25.81 -13.16
N SER A 463 -44.89 26.34 -13.55
CA SER A 463 -45.24 27.76 -13.50
C SER A 463 -45.37 28.28 -12.05
N GLY A 464 -44.29 28.19 -11.28
CA GLY A 464 -44.14 28.65 -9.91
C GLY A 464 -43.23 29.88 -9.86
N PRO A 465 -43.39 30.73 -8.83
CA PRO A 465 -42.53 31.88 -8.65
C PRO A 465 -41.08 31.41 -8.42
N THR A 466 -40.12 32.10 -9.03
CA THR A 466 -38.69 31.96 -8.71
C THR A 466 -38.52 32.20 -7.22
N GLY A 467 -37.67 31.44 -6.53
CA GLY A 467 -37.49 31.64 -5.10
C GLY A 467 -36.43 30.76 -4.48
N HIS A 468 -36.11 31.04 -3.23
CA HIS A 468 -35.16 30.27 -2.45
C HIS A 468 -35.91 29.62 -1.28
N ASN A 469 -35.93 28.28 -1.26
CA ASN A 469 -36.52 27.51 -0.17
C ASN A 469 -35.43 27.16 0.85
N VAL A 470 -35.74 27.36 2.13
CA VAL A 470 -34.99 26.78 3.25
C VAL A 470 -35.96 25.93 4.05
N VAL A 471 -35.65 24.65 4.20
CA VAL A 471 -36.45 23.68 4.97
C VAL A 471 -35.60 23.13 6.10
N ARG A 472 -36.13 23.18 7.32
CA ARG A 472 -35.54 22.55 8.51
C ARG A 472 -36.50 21.52 9.06
N ALA A 473 -36.00 20.32 9.35
CA ALA A 473 -36.80 19.25 9.91
C ALA A 473 -35.95 18.25 10.69
N LYS A 474 -36.58 17.29 11.38
CA LYS A 474 -35.83 16.18 11.98
C LYS A 474 -35.23 15.29 10.88
N GLU A 475 -35.98 15.11 9.80
CA GLU A 475 -35.61 14.33 8.62
C GLU A 475 -36.08 15.05 7.36
N ILE A 476 -35.22 15.09 6.34
CA ILE A 476 -35.54 15.59 4.99
C ILE A 476 -35.14 14.53 3.98
N VAL A 477 -36.04 14.20 3.07
CA VAL A 477 -35.82 13.30 1.93
C VAL A 477 -35.96 14.09 0.65
N ILE A 478 -34.95 14.01 -0.22
CA ILE A 478 -34.93 14.64 -1.54
C ILE A 478 -34.81 13.53 -2.59
N GLU A 479 -35.76 13.49 -3.51
CA GLU A 479 -35.68 12.69 -4.73
C GLU A 479 -35.11 13.59 -5.84
N LEU A 480 -34.09 13.08 -6.53
CA LEU A 480 -33.37 13.76 -7.60
C LEU A 480 -33.59 13.02 -8.93
N ASN A 481 -33.67 13.76 -10.02
CA ASN A 481 -33.60 13.25 -11.38
C ASN A 481 -32.54 14.06 -12.14
N GLU A 482 -31.44 13.43 -12.53
CA GLU A 482 -30.31 14.10 -13.23
C GLU A 482 -29.81 15.36 -12.50
N GLY A 483 -29.77 15.31 -11.16
CA GLY A 483 -29.35 16.45 -10.33
C GLY A 483 -30.45 17.47 -9.99
N GLU A 484 -31.62 17.39 -10.62
CA GLU A 484 -32.76 18.26 -10.29
C GLU A 484 -33.63 17.68 -9.17
N PRO A 485 -33.98 18.45 -8.12
CA PRO A 485 -34.89 18.00 -7.07
C PRO A 485 -36.32 17.90 -7.61
N VAL A 486 -36.83 16.68 -7.76
CA VAL A 486 -38.20 16.41 -8.22
C VAL A 486 -39.20 16.38 -7.08
N LYS A 487 -38.74 16.04 -5.86
CA LYS A 487 -39.61 15.96 -4.68
C LYS A 487 -38.80 16.13 -3.40
N VAL A 488 -39.31 16.97 -2.50
CA VAL A 488 -38.75 17.19 -1.16
C VAL A 488 -39.82 16.87 -0.11
N ASN A 489 -39.51 15.95 0.80
CA ASN A 489 -40.38 15.58 1.91
C ASN A 489 -39.67 15.85 3.23
N ALA A 490 -40.38 16.42 4.20
CA ALA A 490 -39.81 16.82 5.49
C ALA A 490 -40.70 16.34 6.64
N ASP A 491 -40.11 15.73 7.67
CA ASP A 491 -40.83 15.17 8.81
C ASP A 491 -40.19 15.54 10.17
N GLY A 492 -41.02 15.54 11.22
CA GLY A 492 -40.59 15.69 12.61
C GLY A 492 -40.34 17.13 13.04
N GLY A 493 -41.29 18.02 12.78
CA GLY A 493 -41.22 19.44 13.13
C GLY A 493 -40.57 20.25 12.01
N VAL A 494 -41.40 20.66 11.05
CA VAL A 494 -40.95 21.33 9.83
C VAL A 494 -41.04 22.85 10.02
N ASP A 495 -39.93 23.54 9.77
CA ASP A 495 -39.86 25.00 9.67
C ASP A 495 -39.33 25.34 8.27
N GLY A 496 -40.16 25.98 7.45
CA GLY A 496 -39.88 26.28 6.05
C GLY A 496 -40.03 27.77 5.78
N SER A 497 -39.05 28.36 5.10
CA SER A 497 -39.13 29.75 4.61
C SER A 497 -38.87 29.78 3.12
N TYR A 498 -39.72 30.49 2.39
CA TYR A 498 -39.57 30.78 0.97
C TYR A 498 -39.25 32.26 0.81
N LEU A 499 -38.18 32.57 0.10
CA LEU A 499 -37.78 33.94 -0.24
C LEU A 499 -38.00 34.17 -1.74
N ASN A 500 -38.86 35.11 -2.08
CA ASN A 500 -39.04 35.54 -3.46
C ASN A 500 -37.94 36.58 -3.81
N PRO A 501 -37.14 36.40 -4.87
CA PRO A 501 -36.14 37.38 -5.30
C PRO A 501 -36.76 38.73 -5.70
N ASP A 502 -38.05 38.78 -6.02
CA ASP A 502 -38.75 40.04 -6.33
C ASP A 502 -39.16 40.84 -5.07
N ASP A 503 -38.99 40.29 -3.86
CA ASP A 503 -39.27 40.99 -2.60
C ASP A 503 -38.07 41.87 -2.18
N GLU A 504 -37.65 42.80 -3.02
CA GLU A 504 -36.91 44.00 -2.59
C GLU A 504 -37.87 44.96 -1.88
N ASP A 505 -38.38 44.58 -0.72
CA ASP A 505 -38.73 45.49 0.37
C ASP A 505 -39.33 44.70 1.53
N GLY A 506 -38.61 44.69 2.66
CA GLY A 506 -38.96 43.91 3.84
C GLY A 506 -40.34 44.23 4.41
N ASN A 507 -41.33 43.43 4.06
CA ASN A 507 -42.57 43.34 4.82
C ASN A 507 -42.89 41.88 5.15
N ARG A 508 -42.74 41.61 6.44
CA ARG A 508 -42.87 40.31 7.11
C ARG A 508 -44.30 39.78 7.12
#